data_AF-T0ESI4-F1
#
_entry.id   AF-T0ESI4-F1
#
_cell.length_a   1.000
_cell.length_b   1.000
_cell.length_c   1.000
_cell.angle_alpha   90.00
_cell.angle_beta   90.00
_cell.angle_gamma   90.00
#
_symmetry.space_group_name_H-M   'P 1'
#
loop_
_entity.id
_entity.type
_entity.pdbx_description
1 polymer ?
#
loop_
_entity_poly.entity_id
_entity_poly.type
_entity_poly.pdbx_seq_one_letter_code
_entity_poly.pdbx_strand_id
1 'polypeptide(L)'
;MAKMSAPDGVAVWVNEDRCKGCDICVSVCPAGVLGMGIEKERVLGKVAKVAYPESCIGCVQCELHCPDFAIYVADRKDFKFAKVSKEAQERSQKVKDNKYMLLEETILEGRGK
;
A
#
# COMPACT_ATOMS: atom_id res chain seq x y z
N MET A 1 7.94 19.11 9.84
CA MET A 1 7.49 17.92 9.11
C MET A 1 6.56 18.42 8.02
N ALA A 2 6.94 18.28 6.75
CA ALA A 2 6.12 18.77 5.63
C ALA A 2 4.77 18.05 5.68
N LYS A 3 3.72 18.76 6.07
CA LYS A 3 2.34 18.28 5.98
C LYS A 3 2.00 18.18 4.50
N MET A 4 2.33 17.05 3.87
CA MET A 4 1.49 16.61 2.76
C MET A 4 0.16 16.24 3.41
N SER A 5 -0.81 17.12 3.26
CA SER A 5 -2.17 16.91 3.74
C SER A 5 -2.64 15.54 3.30
N ALA A 6 -3.05 14.72 4.27
CA ALA A 6 -3.68 13.44 3.99
C ALA A 6 -4.83 13.67 3.00
N PRO A 7 -4.95 12.89 1.92
CA PRO A 7 -6.15 12.90 1.10
C PRO A 7 -7.35 12.57 1.99
N ASP A 8 -8.40 13.40 1.95
CA ASP A 8 -9.56 13.23 2.81
C ASP A 8 -10.18 11.83 2.61
N GLY A 9 -10.40 11.11 3.72
CA GLY A 9 -11.05 9.79 3.70
C GLY A 9 -10.18 8.64 3.19
N VAL A 10 -8.87 8.80 3.05
CA VAL A 10 -7.96 7.74 2.61
C VAL A 10 -7.11 7.19 3.77
N ALA A 11 -7.20 5.88 4.01
CA ALA A 11 -6.51 5.23 5.12
C ALA A 11 -4.98 5.17 4.96
N VAL A 12 -4.50 5.05 3.72
CA VAL A 12 -3.09 4.93 3.34
C VAL A 12 -2.90 5.37 1.90
N TRP A 13 -1.83 6.12 1.61
CA TRP A 13 -1.49 6.58 0.26
C TRP A 13 0.00 6.53 0.01
N VAL A 14 0.37 6.49 -1.27
CA VAL A 14 1.76 6.47 -1.74
C VAL A 14 2.04 7.74 -2.53
N ASN A 15 3.11 8.45 -2.16
CA ASN A 15 3.72 9.45 -3.03
C ASN A 15 4.57 8.70 -4.06
N GLU A 16 4.03 8.58 -5.26
CA GLU A 16 4.65 7.81 -6.33
C GLU A 16 5.96 8.44 -6.77
N ASP A 17 6.11 9.77 -6.78
CA ASP A 17 7.36 10.46 -7.16
C ASP A 17 8.55 10.05 -6.27
N ARG A 18 8.29 9.79 -4.99
CA ARG A 18 9.30 9.33 -4.01
C ARG A 18 9.48 7.82 -3.98
N CYS A 19 8.49 7.07 -4.44
CA CYS A 19 8.54 5.62 -4.39
C CYS A 19 9.56 5.08 -5.40
N LYS A 20 10.61 4.40 -4.92
CA LYS A 20 11.60 3.73 -5.79
C LYS A 20 11.22 2.31 -6.22
N GLY A 21 10.17 1.74 -5.62
CA GLY A 21 9.71 0.39 -5.91
C GLY A 21 10.53 -0.73 -5.27
N CYS A 22 10.82 -0.63 -3.97
CA CYS A 22 11.64 -1.63 -3.23
C CYS A 22 10.85 -2.78 -2.58
N ASP A 23 9.51 -2.83 -2.73
CA ASP A 23 8.59 -3.87 -2.23
C ASP A 23 8.46 -4.05 -0.71
N ILE A 24 9.32 -3.39 0.10
CA ILE A 24 9.34 -3.54 1.57
C ILE A 24 7.96 -3.29 2.18
N CYS A 25 7.28 -2.24 1.73
CA CYS A 25 5.96 -1.88 2.23
C CYS A 25 4.89 -2.96 2.00
N VAL A 26 4.99 -3.67 0.87
CA VAL A 26 4.07 -4.74 0.50
C VAL A 26 4.36 -5.99 1.34
N SER A 27 5.64 -6.31 1.54
CA SER A 27 6.04 -7.50 2.32
C SER A 27 5.63 -7.42 3.79
N VAL A 28 5.67 -6.22 4.38
CA VAL A 28 5.30 -5.99 5.79
C VAL A 28 3.80 -5.75 6.00
N CYS A 29 2.98 -5.65 4.95
CA CYS A 29 1.56 -5.36 5.10
C CYS A 29 0.75 -6.60 5.53
N PRO A 30 0.24 -6.66 6.77
CA PRO A 30 -0.50 -7.84 7.26
C PRO A 30 -1.90 -7.98 6.65
N ALA A 31 -2.45 -6.90 6.09
CA ALA A 31 -3.78 -6.86 5.49
C ALA A 31 -3.76 -6.95 3.95
N GLY A 32 -2.58 -7.01 3.33
CA GLY A 32 -2.42 -7.14 1.88
C GLY A 32 -3.04 -5.99 1.09
N VAL A 33 -3.00 -4.75 1.60
CA VAL A 33 -3.65 -3.59 0.96
C VAL A 33 -2.83 -2.96 -0.15
N LEU A 34 -1.51 -3.20 -0.13
CA LEU A 34 -0.54 -2.67 -1.08
C LEU A 34 -0.15 -3.77 -2.07
N GLY A 35 0.22 -3.37 -3.28
CA GLY A 35 0.88 -4.23 -4.26
C GLY A 35 1.74 -3.40 -5.20
N MET A 36 2.65 -4.06 -5.90
CA MET A 36 3.52 -3.42 -6.88
C MET A 36 2.84 -3.37 -8.25
N GLY A 37 2.67 -2.16 -8.78
CA GLY A 37 2.26 -1.91 -10.16
C GLY A 37 3.48 -1.79 -11.07
N ILE A 38 3.34 -2.20 -12.33
CA ILE A 38 4.40 -2.09 -13.35
C ILE A 38 4.41 -0.68 -13.91
N GLU A 39 5.54 0.01 -13.79
CA GLU A 39 5.78 1.31 -14.42
C GLU A 39 7.19 1.37 -15.01
N LYS A 40 7.28 1.21 -16.32
CA LYS A 40 8.54 1.05 -17.06
C LYS A 40 9.44 2.29 -17.01
N GLU A 41 8.88 3.46 -16.72
CA GLU A 41 9.62 4.73 -16.66
C GLU A 41 10.41 4.88 -15.34
N ARG A 42 10.12 4.04 -14.33
CA ARG A 42 10.78 4.08 -13.03
C ARG A 42 12.03 3.23 -13.03
N VAL A 43 12.99 3.58 -12.17
CA VAL A 43 14.30 2.90 -12.09
C VAL A 43 14.19 1.39 -11.89
N LEU A 44 13.26 0.93 -11.05
CA LEU A 44 13.01 -0.50 -10.82
C LEU A 44 11.87 -1.09 -11.67
N GLY A 45 11.32 -0.32 -12.61
CA GLY A 45 10.22 -0.74 -13.48
C GLY A 45 8.89 -0.96 -12.76
N LYS A 46 8.77 -0.53 -11.50
CA LYS A 46 7.60 -0.74 -10.64
C LYS A 46 7.44 0.35 -9.60
N VAL A 47 6.22 0.51 -9.12
CA VAL A 47 5.83 1.46 -8.07
C VAL A 47 4.83 0.81 -7.12
N ALA A 48 4.86 1.19 -5.84
CA ALA A 48 3.88 0.69 -4.87
C ALA A 48 2.54 1.40 -5.10
N LYS A 49 1.46 0.63 -5.17
CA LYS A 49 0.09 1.10 -5.36
C LYS A 49 -0.81 0.57 -4.24
N VAL A 50 -1.86 1.32 -3.92
CA VAL A 50 -2.86 0.93 -2.92
C VAL A 50 -4.06 0.31 -3.63
N ALA A 51 -4.32 -0.98 -3.40
CA ALA A 51 -5.44 -1.70 -4.01
C ALA A 51 -6.68 -1.77 -3.11
N TYR A 52 -6.48 -1.92 -1.80
CA TYR A 52 -7.58 -2.08 -0.83
C TYR A 52 -7.44 -1.11 0.36
N PRO A 53 -7.55 0.21 0.15
CA PRO A 53 -7.44 1.19 1.24
C PRO A 53 -8.45 0.94 2.38
N GLU A 54 -9.63 0.42 2.06
CA GLU A 54 -10.71 0.08 3.01
C GLU A 54 -10.34 -1.04 3.98
N SER A 55 -9.40 -1.92 3.58
CA SER A 55 -8.92 -3.02 4.43
C SER A 55 -7.72 -2.61 5.29
N CYS A 56 -7.29 -1.35 5.23
CA CYS A 56 -6.16 -0.87 6.02
C CYS A 56 -6.52 -0.89 7.52
N ILE A 57 -5.62 -1.46 8.32
CA ILE A 57 -5.79 -1.61 9.78
C ILE A 57 -5.04 -0.53 10.58
N GLY A 58 -4.35 0.41 9.93
CA GLY A 58 -3.62 1.48 10.62
C GLY A 58 -2.47 0.99 11.50
N CYS A 59 -1.73 -0.03 11.05
CA CYS A 59 -0.57 -0.59 11.77
C CYS A 59 0.75 0.18 11.54
N VAL A 60 0.77 1.11 10.57
CA VAL A 60 1.88 2.03 10.26
C VAL A 60 3.19 1.33 9.84
N GLN A 61 3.20 0.01 9.64
CA GLN A 61 4.40 -0.74 9.29
C GLN A 61 4.98 -0.33 7.93
N CYS A 62 4.12 -0.11 6.94
CA CYS A 62 4.53 0.32 5.60
C CYS A 62 5.17 1.72 5.58
N GLU A 63 4.72 2.63 6.43
CA GLU A 63 5.27 3.98 6.57
C GLU A 63 6.61 3.94 7.32
N LEU A 64 6.69 3.22 8.45
CA LEU A 64 7.91 3.14 9.26
C LEU A 64 9.07 2.44 8.54
N HIS A 65 8.78 1.46 7.69
CA HIS A 65 9.80 0.70 6.96
C HIS A 65 10.09 1.26 5.57
N CYS A 66 9.42 2.34 5.15
CA CYS A 66 9.72 2.95 3.86
C CYS A 66 11.01 3.77 3.95
N PRO A 67 12.11 3.36 3.29
CA PRO A 67 13.38 4.08 3.39
C PRO A 67 13.35 5.48 2.75
N ASP A 68 12.39 5.73 1.86
CA ASP A 68 12.25 7.01 1.14
C ASP A 68 11.07 7.85 1.65
N PHE A 69 10.38 7.41 2.71
CA PHE A 69 9.19 8.06 3.25
C PHE A 69 8.16 8.38 2.15
N ALA A 70 7.93 7.41 1.26
CA ALA A 70 6.99 7.52 0.15
C ALA A 70 5.57 7.10 0.54
N ILE A 71 5.36 6.51 1.72
CA ILE A 71 4.06 5.97 2.14
C ILE A 71 3.64 6.65 3.42
N TYR A 72 2.34 6.92 3.51
CA TYR A 72 1.73 7.63 4.62
C TYR A 72 0.45 6.91 5.03
N VAL A 73 0.23 6.80 6.34
CA VAL A 73 -0.98 6.24 6.93
C VAL A 73 -1.72 7.36 7.65
N ALA A 74 -3.06 7.36 7.53
CA ALA A 74 -3.87 8.36 8.21
C ALA A 74 -3.73 8.29 9.74
N ASP A 75 -3.96 9.42 10.42
CA ASP A 75 -4.00 9.43 11.87
C ASP A 75 -5.25 8.71 12.39
N ARG A 76 -5.10 7.97 13.50
CA ARG A 76 -6.22 7.28 14.17
C ARG A 76 -7.32 8.21 14.69
N LYS A 77 -7.04 9.51 14.77
CA LYS A 77 -8.01 10.55 15.15
C LYS A 77 -8.91 10.93 13.99
N ASP A 78 -8.38 10.86 12.77
CA ASP A 78 -9.02 11.39 11.56
C ASP A 78 -9.63 10.27 10.70
N PHE A 79 -9.22 9.02 10.90
CA PHE A 79 -9.70 7.87 10.13
C PHE A 79 -10.08 6.66 10.99
N LYS A 80 -11.16 5.98 10.61
CA LYS A 80 -11.61 4.72 11.22
C LYS A 80 -11.08 3.53 10.42
N PHE A 81 -10.13 2.82 11.00
CA PHE A 81 -9.50 1.65 10.37
C PHE A 81 -10.34 0.38 10.45
N ALA A 82 -10.09 -0.54 9.51
CA ALA A 82 -10.65 -1.87 9.52
C ALA A 82 -10.02 -2.75 10.60
N LYS A 83 -10.71 -3.84 10.95
CA LYS A 83 -10.15 -4.91 11.78
C LYS A 83 -9.47 -5.93 10.87
N VAL A 84 -8.45 -6.61 11.40
CA VAL A 84 -7.83 -7.74 10.71
C VAL A 84 -8.89 -8.83 10.50
N SER A 85 -9.29 -9.07 9.25
CA SER A 85 -10.14 -10.20 8.86
C SER A 85 -9.28 -11.35 8.31
N LYS A 86 -9.84 -12.56 8.28
CA LYS A 86 -9.19 -13.71 7.65
C LYS A 86 -8.91 -13.45 6.17
N GLU A 87 -9.84 -12.80 5.47
CA GLU A 87 -9.68 -12.46 4.04
C GLU A 87 -8.50 -11.51 3.82
N ALA A 88 -8.26 -10.56 4.74
CA ALA A 88 -7.13 -9.64 4.66
C ALA A 88 -5.79 -10.36 4.85
N GLN A 89 -5.74 -11.38 5.71
CA GLN A 89 -4.55 -12.22 5.90
C GLN A 89 -4.29 -13.11 4.69
N GLU A 90 -5.34 -13.74 4.15
CA GLU A 90 -5.24 -14.56 2.92
C GLU A 90 -4.76 -13.73 1.73
N ARG A 91 -5.28 -12.49 1.60
CA ARG A 91 -4.81 -11.54 0.58
C ARG A 91 -3.34 -11.19 0.77
N SER A 92 -2.91 -10.91 2.00
CA SER A 92 -1.50 -10.66 2.31
C SER A 92 -0.63 -11.83 1.84
N GLN A 93 -1.07 -13.07 2.08
CA GLN A 93 -0.36 -14.25 1.63
C GLN A 93 -0.30 -14.34 0.10
N LYS A 94 -1.43 -14.16 -0.60
CA LYS A 94 -1.48 -14.16 -2.07
C LYS A 94 -0.53 -13.14 -2.70
N VAL A 95 -0.48 -11.93 -2.15
CA VAL A 95 0.42 -10.87 -2.63
C VAL A 95 1.88 -11.27 -2.43
N LYS A 96 2.22 -11.87 -1.28
CA LYS A 96 3.59 -12.37 -1.00
C LYS A 96 3.98 -13.51 -1.95
N ASP A 97 3.06 -14.44 -2.20
CA ASP A 97 3.29 -15.58 -3.08
C ASP A 97 3.48 -15.14 -4.55
N ASN A 98 2.80 -14.06 -4.96
CA ASN A 98 2.95 -13.45 -6.28
C ASN A 98 4.09 -12.42 -6.36
N LYS A 99 5.15 -12.58 -5.55
CA LYS A 99 6.33 -11.69 -5.55
C LYS A 99 5.99 -10.20 -5.37
N TYR A 100 5.01 -9.91 -4.51
CA TYR A 100 4.56 -8.56 -4.13
C TYR A 100 3.84 -7.77 -5.23
N MET A 101 3.50 -8.39 -6.35
CA MET A 101 2.78 -7.73 -7.43
C MET A 101 1.32 -7.48 -7.06
N LEU A 102 0.71 -6.46 -7.67
CA LEU A 102 -0.74 -6.29 -7.64
C LEU A 102 -1.41 -7.58 -8.13
N LEU A 103 -2.47 -8.00 -7.43
CA LEU A 103 -3.23 -9.18 -7.81
C LEU A 103 -3.95 -8.91 -9.14
N GLU A 104 -4.07 -9.91 -10.00
CA GLU A 104 -4.70 -9.73 -11.31
C GLU A 104 -6.14 -9.19 -11.18
N GLU A 105 -6.89 -9.69 -10.20
CA GLU A 105 -8.22 -9.18 -9.81
C GLU A 105 -8.22 -7.67 -9.51
N THR A 106 -7.19 -7.17 -8.82
CA THR A 106 -7.09 -5.72 -8.50
C THR A 106 -6.86 -4.87 -9.75
N ILE A 107 -6.04 -5.37 -10.67
CA ILE A 107 -5.72 -4.68 -11.93
C ILE A 107 -6.97 -4.62 -12.83
N LEU A 108 -7.71 -5.72 -12.93
CA LEU A 108 -8.94 -5.83 -13.73
C LEU A 108 -10.06 -4.94 -13.20
N GLU A 109 -10.18 -4.83 -11.88
CA GLU A 109 -11.13 -3.91 -11.21
C GLU A 109 -10.68 -2.44 -11.29
N GLY A 110 -9.50 -2.15 -11.84
CA GLY A 110 -8.94 -0.80 -11.91
C GLY A 110 -8.48 -0.24 -10.56
N ARG A 111 -8.34 -1.09 -9.54
CA ARG A 111 -7.82 -0.70 -8.22
C ARG A 111 -6.29 -0.59 -8.27
N GLY A 112 -5.76 0.49 -7.73
CA GLY A 112 -4.31 0.75 -7.76
C GLY A 112 -3.78 1.31 -9.08
N LYS A 113 -4.64 1.94 -9.90
CA LYS A 113 -4.22 2.84 -10.98
C LYS A 113 -3.85 4.21 -10.42
#